data_AF-A0AAN8HWT7-F1
#
_entry.id   AF-A0AAN8HWT7-F1
#
_cell.length_a   1.000
_cell.length_b   1.000
_cell.length_c   1.000
_cell.angle_alpha   90.00
_cell.angle_beta   90.00
_cell.angle_gamma   90.00
#
_symmetry.space_group_name_H-M   'P 1'
#
loop_
_entity.id
_entity.type
_entity.pdbx_description
1 polymer ?
#
loop_
_entity_poly.entity_id
_entity_poly.type
_entity_poly.pdbx_seq_one_letter_code
_entity_poly.pdbx_strand_id
1 'polypeptide(L)'
;MHGPTQITPVVEPLPDVLNVRSNVFDDDEFDVFRRDQVDMSRIWKGRRKGESAKELLNDKQHIAEQKARYLSYETVVDVVVLEPGESPEAYGLDDYEDEYDDTYDMGQVGANDTDGDSLLSRRPFTVPQILRKGNKPEFEEEEEEEEEPLQNNVNRDQFVQDPALLRERADARRADMHQRKGFRPEPRPNNVVGQPKGQGQKQETVVDRRKKEASKGRGANHNRRNMADRKRNKGMIPS
;
A
#
# COMPACT_ATOMS: atom_id res chain seq x y z
N MET A 1 60.81 18.90 -79.48
CA MET A 1 61.12 18.88 -78.04
C MET A 1 59.82 18.61 -77.30
N HIS A 2 59.42 17.35 -77.17
CA HIS A 2 58.21 16.96 -76.42
C HIS A 2 58.67 16.36 -75.10
N GLY A 3 58.49 17.11 -74.00
CA GLY A 3 58.83 16.65 -72.66
C GLY A 3 57.84 15.58 -72.18
N PRO A 4 58.27 14.63 -71.33
CA PRO A 4 57.39 13.59 -70.84
C PRO A 4 56.36 14.17 -69.86
N THR A 5 55.08 13.97 -70.18
CA THR A 5 53.95 14.19 -69.28
C THR A 5 54.00 13.16 -68.16
N GLN A 6 54.28 13.59 -66.94
CA GLN A 6 54.20 12.74 -65.76
C GLN A 6 52.72 12.48 -65.43
N ILE A 7 52.32 11.21 -65.47
CA ILE A 7 51.01 10.75 -65.01
C ILE A 7 51.14 10.53 -63.50
N THR A 8 50.56 11.41 -62.70
CA THR A 8 50.42 11.20 -61.26
C THR A 8 49.34 10.14 -61.01
N PRO A 9 49.57 9.12 -60.18
CA PRO A 9 48.53 8.16 -59.84
C PRO A 9 47.46 8.88 -59.02
N VAL A 10 46.21 8.81 -59.47
CA VAL A 10 45.06 9.23 -58.67
C VAL A 10 44.95 8.26 -57.51
N VAL A 11 45.44 8.67 -56.35
CA VAL A 11 45.25 7.93 -55.10
C VAL A 11 43.80 8.15 -54.71
N GLU A 12 42.95 7.17 -54.95
CA GLU A 12 41.60 7.19 -54.39
C GLU A 12 41.71 7.18 -52.86
N PRO A 13 41.09 8.15 -52.17
CA PRO A 13 41.13 8.18 -50.72
C PRO A 13 40.43 6.93 -50.20
N LEU A 14 41.13 6.15 -49.38
CA LEU A 14 40.54 5.01 -48.71
C LEU A 14 39.31 5.48 -47.91
N PRO A 15 38.19 4.73 -47.96
CA PRO A 15 36.99 5.10 -47.23
C PRO A 15 37.31 5.17 -45.73
N ASP A 16 36.72 6.17 -45.06
CA ASP A 16 36.88 6.32 -43.62
C ASP A 16 36.44 5.02 -42.92
N VAL A 17 37.25 4.59 -41.94
CA VAL A 17 37.07 3.33 -41.22
C VAL A 17 35.70 3.29 -40.54
N LEU A 18 35.16 4.45 -40.13
CA LEU A 18 33.84 4.56 -39.52
C LEU A 18 32.70 4.25 -40.49
N ASN A 19 32.84 4.61 -41.77
CA ASN A 19 31.82 4.33 -42.80
C ASN A 19 31.72 2.85 -43.19
N VAL A 20 32.75 2.05 -42.91
CA VAL A 20 32.79 0.62 -43.26
C VAL A 20 32.21 -0.25 -42.13
N ARG A 21 32.13 0.27 -40.90
CA ARG A 21 31.69 -0.49 -39.75
C ARG A 21 30.18 -0.36 -39.57
N SER A 22 29.47 -1.49 -39.55
CA SER A 22 28.06 -1.55 -39.18
C SER A 22 27.88 -1.32 -37.69
N ASN A 23 26.91 -0.50 -37.30
CA ASN A 23 26.56 -0.24 -35.91
C ASN A 23 25.06 -0.53 -35.65
N VAL A 24 24.68 -0.71 -34.38
CA VAL A 24 23.30 -1.09 -33.98
C VAL A 24 22.31 0.06 -34.15
N PHE A 25 22.82 1.29 -34.12
CA PHE A 25 22.10 2.54 -34.32
C PHE A 25 22.27 3.09 -35.75
N ASP A 26 22.69 2.26 -36.73
CA ASP A 26 22.79 2.70 -38.13
C ASP A 26 21.45 3.33 -38.57
N ASP A 27 21.51 4.55 -39.10
CA ASP A 27 20.37 5.39 -39.51
C ASP A 27 19.41 5.85 -38.39
N ASP A 28 19.60 5.44 -37.13
CA ASP A 28 18.83 5.89 -35.97
C ASP A 28 19.38 7.21 -35.37
N GLU A 29 18.62 7.87 -34.49
CA GLU A 29 18.97 9.16 -33.88
C GLU A 29 20.32 9.18 -33.15
N PHE A 30 20.81 7.99 -32.77
CA PHE A 30 22.07 7.78 -32.05
C PHE A 30 23.23 7.32 -32.95
N ASP A 31 23.07 7.38 -34.28
CA ASP A 31 24.11 7.00 -35.24
C ASP A 31 25.33 7.95 -35.19
N VAL A 32 26.32 7.60 -34.38
CA VAL A 32 27.58 8.36 -34.25
C VAL A 32 28.59 8.11 -35.37
N PHE A 33 28.36 7.13 -36.25
CA PHE A 33 29.30 6.82 -37.33
C PHE A 33 28.99 7.62 -38.60
N ARG A 34 27.71 7.91 -38.85
CA ARG A 34 27.28 8.70 -40.02
C ARG A 34 26.91 10.14 -39.68
N ARG A 35 26.58 10.44 -38.43
CA ARG A 35 26.18 11.78 -37.98
C ARG A 35 27.16 12.33 -36.95
N ASP A 36 27.58 13.58 -37.16
CA ASP A 36 28.46 14.30 -36.22
C ASP A 36 27.70 14.82 -34.99
N GLN A 37 26.38 14.99 -35.10
CA GLN A 37 25.51 15.47 -34.03
C GLN A 37 24.38 14.48 -33.78
N VAL A 38 24.21 14.09 -32.51
CA VAL A 38 23.19 13.15 -32.03
C VAL A 38 22.09 13.93 -31.33
N ASP A 39 20.82 13.58 -31.58
CA ASP A 39 19.71 14.16 -30.83
C ASP A 39 19.66 13.58 -29.41
N MET A 40 19.98 14.42 -28.43
CA MET A 40 19.96 14.05 -27.03
C MET A 40 18.64 14.40 -26.33
N SER A 41 17.63 14.88 -27.05
CA SER A 41 16.33 15.32 -26.50
C SER A 41 15.64 14.24 -25.67
N ARG A 42 15.75 12.98 -26.10
CA ARG A 42 15.19 11.79 -25.43
C ARG A 42 16.11 11.18 -24.36
N ILE A 43 17.37 11.61 -24.32
CA ILE A 43 18.36 11.13 -23.35
C ILE A 43 18.20 11.92 -22.07
N TRP A 44 18.10 11.21 -20.94
CA TRP A 44 17.87 11.88 -19.68
C TRP A 44 18.76 11.32 -18.57
N LYS A 45 19.49 12.23 -17.88
CA LYS A 45 20.49 11.88 -16.87
C LYS A 45 19.91 11.99 -15.46
N GLY A 46 19.69 10.86 -14.77
CA GLY A 46 19.30 10.81 -13.34
C GLY A 46 18.02 9.99 -13.06
N ARG A 47 17.12 10.46 -12.17
CA ARG A 47 15.70 10.00 -12.02
C ARG A 47 14.63 10.97 -12.57
N ARG A 48 13.87 10.59 -13.62
CA ARG A 48 13.07 11.55 -14.43
C ARG A 48 12.18 12.35 -13.48
N LYS A 49 12.19 13.68 -13.57
CA LYS A 49 11.05 14.44 -13.06
C LYS A 49 9.91 14.01 -13.97
N GLY A 50 9.12 13.05 -13.51
CA GLY A 50 7.89 12.68 -14.20
C GLY A 50 7.08 13.94 -14.43
N GLU A 51 6.38 13.99 -15.54
CA GLU A 51 5.33 14.98 -15.75
C GLU A 51 4.44 15.02 -14.52
N SER A 52 3.97 16.22 -14.17
CA SER A 52 3.12 16.32 -12.99
C SER A 52 1.89 15.45 -13.21
N ALA A 53 1.43 14.74 -12.17
CA ALA A 53 0.24 13.90 -12.29
C ALA A 53 -0.96 14.67 -12.84
N LYS A 54 -1.00 15.99 -12.61
CA LYS A 54 -1.98 16.91 -13.17
C LYS A 54 -1.85 17.10 -14.68
N GLU A 55 -0.63 17.26 -15.20
CA GLU A 55 -0.39 17.34 -16.64
C GLU A 55 -0.76 16.04 -17.35
N LEU A 56 -0.36 14.88 -16.77
CA LEU A 56 -0.72 13.56 -17.31
C LEU A 56 -2.23 13.31 -17.33
N LEU A 57 -2.95 13.70 -16.28
CA LEU A 57 -4.41 13.54 -16.21
C LEU A 57 -5.16 14.53 -17.13
N ASN A 58 -4.55 15.67 -17.43
CA ASN A 58 -5.12 16.67 -18.33
C ASN A 58 -4.79 16.39 -19.80
N ASP A 59 -3.80 15.54 -20.07
CA ASP A 59 -3.53 15.05 -21.41
C ASP A 59 -4.66 14.13 -21.88
N LYS A 60 -5.63 14.74 -22.57
CA LYS A 60 -6.80 14.06 -23.15
C LYS A 60 -6.65 13.88 -24.66
N GLN A 61 -5.44 13.91 -25.21
CA GLN A 61 -5.21 13.75 -26.65
C GLN A 61 -5.81 12.43 -27.18
N HIS A 62 -5.64 11.34 -26.44
CA HIS A 62 -6.21 10.04 -26.80
C HIS A 62 -7.74 10.04 -26.88
N ILE A 63 -8.43 10.85 -26.04
CA ILE A 63 -9.89 10.99 -26.10
C ILE A 63 -10.29 11.72 -27.38
N ALA A 64 -9.53 12.74 -27.81
CA ALA A 64 -9.81 13.46 -29.05
C ALA A 64 -9.61 12.56 -30.29
N GLU A 65 -8.54 11.77 -30.32
CA GLU A 65 -8.28 10.79 -31.39
C GLU A 65 -9.34 9.68 -31.44
N GLN A 66 -9.78 9.20 -30.27
CA GLN A 66 -10.86 8.23 -30.18
C GLN A 66 -12.21 8.84 -30.58
N LYS A 67 -12.49 10.09 -30.22
CA LYS A 67 -13.73 10.77 -30.60
C LYS A 67 -13.90 10.80 -32.11
N ALA A 68 -12.83 11.07 -32.87
CA ALA A 68 -12.87 11.00 -34.33
C ALA A 68 -13.19 9.59 -34.87
N ARG A 69 -12.61 8.54 -34.27
CA ARG A 69 -12.94 7.14 -34.61
C ARG A 69 -14.37 6.80 -34.26
N TYR A 70 -14.85 7.20 -33.09
CA TYR A 70 -16.22 6.93 -32.66
C TYR A 70 -17.25 7.75 -33.42
N LEU A 71 -16.93 8.94 -33.92
CA LEU A 71 -17.80 9.69 -34.84
C LEU A 71 -18.08 8.94 -36.16
N SER A 72 -17.16 8.08 -36.61
CA SER A 72 -17.40 7.25 -37.80
C SER A 72 -18.41 6.13 -37.56
N TYR A 73 -18.58 5.72 -36.30
CA TYR A 73 -19.65 4.84 -35.87
C TYR A 73 -20.77 5.76 -35.41
N GLU A 74 -21.70 6.10 -36.29
CA GLU A 74 -22.90 6.92 -36.06
C GLU A 74 -23.84 6.24 -35.03
N THR A 75 -23.31 5.97 -33.83
CA THR A 75 -23.87 5.22 -32.71
C THR A 75 -23.57 5.92 -31.39
N VAL A 76 -22.68 6.92 -31.37
CA VAL A 76 -22.51 7.79 -30.20
C VAL A 76 -23.56 8.89 -30.28
N VAL A 77 -24.64 8.68 -29.54
CA VAL A 77 -25.65 9.71 -29.26
C VAL A 77 -24.95 10.85 -28.52
N ASP A 78 -25.06 12.07 -29.04
CA ASP A 78 -24.59 13.26 -28.35
C ASP A 78 -25.24 13.32 -26.96
N VAL A 79 -24.44 13.64 -25.95
CA VAL A 79 -24.92 13.86 -24.57
C VAL A 79 -26.11 14.80 -24.63
N VAL A 80 -27.29 14.29 -24.28
CA VAL A 80 -28.50 15.10 -24.15
C VAL A 80 -28.29 16.05 -22.99
N VAL A 81 -28.07 17.32 -23.29
CA VAL A 81 -27.98 18.37 -22.28
C VAL A 81 -29.41 18.68 -21.85
N LEU A 82 -29.82 18.16 -20.70
CA LEU A 82 -31.10 18.50 -20.09
C LEU A 82 -31.05 19.96 -19.66
N GLU A 83 -31.88 20.82 -20.27
CA GLU A 83 -32.03 22.19 -19.81
C GLU A 83 -32.71 22.19 -18.42
N PRO A 84 -32.28 23.07 -17.49
CA PRO A 84 -32.87 23.11 -16.16
C PRO A 84 -34.34 23.56 -16.25
N GLY A 85 -35.26 22.58 -16.18
CA GLY A 85 -36.70 22.77 -16.28
C GLY A 85 -37.42 21.69 -17.10
N GLU A 86 -36.70 20.86 -17.85
CA GLU A 86 -37.26 19.75 -18.60
C GLU A 86 -37.44 18.52 -17.69
N SER A 87 -38.63 17.90 -17.67
CA SER A 87 -38.88 16.75 -16.77
C SER A 87 -38.15 15.50 -17.28
N PRO A 88 -37.55 14.69 -16.38
CA PRO A 88 -36.90 13.42 -16.75
C PRO A 88 -37.82 12.42 -17.46
N GLU A 89 -39.14 12.58 -17.32
CA GLU A 89 -40.19 11.78 -17.99
C GLU A 89 -40.15 11.92 -19.52
N ALA A 90 -39.73 13.08 -20.05
CA ALA A 90 -39.64 13.30 -21.50
C ALA A 90 -38.60 12.40 -22.19
N TYR A 91 -37.67 11.84 -21.41
CA TYR A 91 -36.58 10.99 -21.88
C TYR A 91 -36.76 9.51 -21.52
N GLY A 92 -37.94 9.11 -20.99
CA GLY A 92 -38.25 7.72 -20.66
C GLY A 92 -37.30 7.11 -19.62
N LEU A 93 -36.67 7.96 -18.79
CA LEU A 93 -35.69 7.51 -17.79
C LEU A 93 -36.35 6.88 -16.55
N ASP A 94 -37.65 7.12 -16.37
CA ASP A 94 -38.46 6.65 -15.24
C ASP A 94 -39.23 5.35 -15.56
N ASP A 95 -39.14 4.86 -16.81
CA ASP A 95 -39.78 3.61 -17.26
C ASP A 95 -38.96 2.35 -16.89
N TYR A 96 -37.87 2.52 -16.13
CA TYR A 96 -37.18 1.39 -15.50
C TYR A 96 -37.95 0.99 -14.25
N GLU A 97 -39.03 0.22 -14.45
CA GLU A 97 -39.71 -0.52 -13.38
C GLU A 97 -38.66 -1.38 -12.65
N ASP A 98 -38.23 -0.93 -11.48
CA ASP A 98 -37.30 -1.60 -10.57
C ASP A 98 -37.95 -2.80 -9.85
N GLU A 99 -39.10 -3.26 -10.36
CA GLU A 99 -39.77 -4.50 -9.99
C GLU A 99 -38.94 -5.68 -10.51
N TYR A 100 -37.78 -5.88 -9.87
CA TYR A 100 -37.17 -7.19 -9.78
C TYR A 100 -38.19 -8.12 -9.15
N ASP A 101 -38.83 -8.88 -10.03
CA ASP A 101 -39.62 -10.08 -9.77
C ASP A 101 -39.24 -10.72 -8.43
N ASP A 102 -40.19 -10.67 -7.49
CA ASP A 102 -40.19 -11.29 -6.17
C ASP A 102 -40.14 -12.83 -6.22
N THR A 103 -39.84 -13.40 -7.39
CA THR A 103 -39.57 -14.83 -7.63
C THR A 103 -38.36 -15.38 -6.89
N TYR A 104 -37.52 -14.56 -6.27
CA TYR A 104 -36.42 -15.01 -5.42
C TYR A 104 -36.72 -15.07 -3.91
N ASP A 105 -37.93 -14.72 -3.45
CA ASP A 105 -38.31 -14.86 -2.03
C ASP A 105 -39.05 -16.17 -1.71
N MET A 106 -39.45 -16.95 -2.73
CA MET A 106 -40.18 -18.22 -2.52
C MET A 106 -39.46 -19.49 -2.98
N GLY A 107 -38.20 -19.37 -3.41
CA GLY A 107 -37.37 -20.52 -3.76
C GLY A 107 -36.26 -20.72 -2.74
N GLN A 108 -36.43 -21.67 -1.82
CA GLN A 108 -35.34 -22.22 -1.01
C GLN A 108 -34.37 -23.02 -1.89
N VAL A 109 -33.71 -22.33 -2.82
CA VAL A 109 -32.65 -22.86 -3.67
C VAL A 109 -31.38 -22.93 -2.84
N GLY A 110 -31.01 -24.14 -2.42
CA GLY A 110 -29.79 -24.40 -1.64
C GLY A 110 -29.96 -25.20 -0.36
N ALA A 111 -31.20 -25.49 0.11
CA ALA A 111 -31.37 -26.31 1.31
C ALA A 111 -31.14 -27.82 1.10
N ASN A 112 -30.95 -28.25 -0.15
CA ASN A 112 -30.55 -29.60 -0.49
C ASN A 112 -29.07 -29.69 -0.89
N ASP A 113 -28.32 -28.58 -0.83
CA ASP A 113 -26.87 -28.63 -0.91
C ASP A 113 -26.37 -29.10 0.45
N THR A 114 -26.47 -30.42 0.66
CA THR A 114 -25.69 -31.09 1.69
C THR A 114 -24.22 -30.90 1.35
N ASP A 115 -23.64 -29.82 1.85
CA ASP A 115 -22.20 -29.74 2.11
C ASP A 115 -21.89 -30.86 3.10
N GLY A 116 -21.58 -32.04 2.55
CA GLY A 116 -21.16 -33.21 3.30
C GLY A 116 -19.87 -32.87 4.02
N ASP A 117 -19.99 -32.27 5.21
CA ASP A 117 -18.86 -31.91 6.05
C ASP A 117 -18.20 -33.19 6.60
N SER A 118 -17.37 -33.79 5.76
CA SER A 118 -16.50 -34.92 6.07
C SER A 118 -15.40 -34.54 7.09
N LEU A 119 -15.29 -33.28 7.53
CA LEU A 119 -14.27 -32.88 8.50
C LEU A 119 -14.71 -33.18 9.95
N LEU A 120 -16.02 -33.12 10.23
CA LEU A 120 -16.56 -33.46 11.56
C LEU A 120 -16.49 -34.96 11.88
N SER A 121 -16.46 -35.84 10.87
CA SER A 121 -16.35 -37.29 11.04
C SER A 121 -14.91 -37.81 11.15
N ARG A 122 -13.90 -36.98 10.82
CA ARG A 122 -12.47 -37.39 10.83
C ARG A 122 -11.74 -37.13 12.14
N ARG A 123 -12.26 -36.30 13.05
CA ARG A 123 -11.59 -35.97 14.31
C ARG A 123 -12.48 -36.30 15.51
N PRO A 124 -12.04 -37.18 16.43
CA PRO A 124 -12.78 -37.41 17.66
C PRO A 124 -12.81 -36.12 18.50
N PHE A 125 -13.99 -35.78 19.03
CA PHE A 125 -14.18 -34.63 19.89
C PHE A 125 -13.27 -34.73 21.12
N THR A 126 -12.36 -33.78 21.29
CA THR A 126 -11.43 -33.71 22.42
C THR A 126 -11.88 -32.62 23.39
N VAL A 127 -12.20 -32.99 24.63
CA VAL A 127 -12.64 -32.04 25.66
C VAL A 127 -11.52 -31.04 25.98
N PRO A 128 -11.78 -29.72 25.84
CA PRO A 128 -10.83 -28.65 26.15
C PRO A 128 -10.27 -28.73 27.57
N GLN A 129 -8.99 -28.41 27.73
CA GLN A 129 -8.26 -28.51 29.01
C GLN A 129 -8.88 -27.68 30.15
N ILE A 130 -9.53 -26.55 29.82
CA ILE A 130 -10.29 -25.72 30.77
C ILE A 130 -11.47 -26.44 31.43
N LEU A 131 -12.04 -27.46 30.77
CA LEU A 131 -13.12 -28.29 31.31
C LEU A 131 -12.59 -29.57 31.97
N ARG A 132 -11.28 -29.87 31.83
CA ARG A 132 -10.64 -30.96 32.55
C ARG A 132 -10.41 -30.49 33.98
N LYS A 133 -11.20 -31.00 34.93
CA LYS A 133 -11.04 -30.76 36.36
C LYS A 133 -9.64 -31.24 36.77
N GLY A 134 -8.69 -30.33 36.89
CA GLY A 134 -7.30 -30.62 37.22
C GLY A 134 -7.08 -30.59 38.72
N ASN A 135 -6.70 -31.71 39.31
CA ASN A 135 -5.94 -31.70 40.56
C ASN A 135 -4.55 -31.15 40.24
N LYS A 136 -4.20 -29.97 40.75
CA LYS A 136 -2.82 -29.45 40.75
C LYS A 136 -2.42 -29.09 42.19
N PRO A 137 -1.27 -29.58 42.68
CA PRO A 137 -0.68 -29.13 43.93
C PRO A 137 -0.04 -27.74 43.75
N GLU A 138 -0.16 -26.91 44.79
CA GLU A 138 0.47 -25.58 44.90
C GLU A 138 2.00 -25.70 44.83
N PHE A 139 2.61 -24.81 44.05
CA PHE A 139 4.04 -24.52 44.14
C PHE A 139 4.15 -23.01 44.32
N GLU A 140 4.60 -22.61 45.50
CA GLU A 140 5.01 -21.25 45.84
C GLU A 140 6.28 -20.92 45.06
N GLU A 141 6.27 -19.81 44.32
CA GLU A 141 7.49 -19.10 43.95
C GLU A 141 7.28 -17.62 44.26
N GLU A 142 8.07 -17.16 45.23
CA GLU A 142 8.26 -15.77 45.63
C GLU A 142 8.91 -15.00 44.46
N GLU A 143 8.28 -13.91 44.03
CA GLU A 143 8.95 -12.87 43.24
C GLU A 143 8.57 -11.51 43.84
N GLU A 144 9.58 -10.90 44.47
CA GLU A 144 9.58 -9.61 45.14
C GLU A 144 9.49 -8.50 44.09
N GLU A 145 8.27 -8.07 43.77
CA GLU A 145 8.01 -6.75 43.18
C GLU A 145 7.40 -5.89 44.28
N GLU A 146 7.96 -4.70 44.49
CA GLU A 146 7.61 -3.71 45.48
C GLU A 146 6.17 -3.19 45.21
N GLU A 147 5.17 -4.04 45.45
CA GLU A 147 3.78 -3.66 45.57
C GLU A 147 3.67 -2.86 46.87
N GLU A 148 3.41 -1.55 46.75
CA GLU A 148 2.65 -0.88 47.80
C GLU A 148 1.52 -1.82 48.20
N PRO A 149 1.32 -2.13 49.49
CA PRO A 149 0.36 -3.12 49.90
C PRO A 149 -0.99 -2.63 49.40
N LEU A 150 -1.44 -3.18 48.26
CA LEU A 150 -2.81 -3.17 47.86
C LEU A 150 -3.46 -3.94 48.98
N GLN A 151 -3.95 -3.18 49.94
CA GLN A 151 -4.97 -3.56 50.89
C GLN A 151 -6.17 -3.98 50.06
N ASN A 152 -6.06 -5.16 49.44
CA ASN A 152 -7.10 -5.90 48.80
C ASN A 152 -7.92 -6.48 49.93
N ASN A 153 -8.58 -5.57 50.63
CA ASN A 153 -9.67 -5.79 51.54
C ASN A 153 -10.90 -6.14 50.69
N VAL A 154 -10.75 -7.03 49.71
CA VAL A 154 -11.89 -7.64 49.05
C VAL A 154 -12.46 -8.59 50.08
N ASN A 155 -13.42 -8.07 50.84
CA ASN A 155 -14.20 -8.85 51.78
C ASN A 155 -14.64 -10.12 51.05
N ARG A 156 -14.31 -11.29 51.63
CA ARG A 156 -14.58 -12.62 51.03
C ARG A 156 -16.06 -12.84 50.66
N ASP A 157 -16.95 -11.98 51.14
CA ASP A 157 -18.39 -12.03 50.93
C ASP A 157 -18.89 -11.18 49.75
N GLN A 158 -18.03 -10.42 49.05
CA GLN A 158 -18.38 -9.70 47.82
C GLN A 158 -18.15 -10.59 46.59
N PHE A 159 -19.04 -11.57 46.43
CA PHE A 159 -19.05 -12.51 45.29
C PHE A 159 -19.17 -11.82 43.92
N VAL A 160 -19.77 -10.62 43.88
CA VAL A 160 -19.81 -9.74 42.71
C VAL A 160 -19.51 -8.31 43.17
N GLN A 161 -18.49 -7.69 42.59
CA GLN A 161 -18.19 -6.27 42.84
C GLN A 161 -19.22 -5.39 42.15
N ASP A 162 -19.61 -4.29 42.81
CA ASP A 162 -20.52 -3.32 42.21
C ASP A 162 -19.92 -2.75 40.89
N PRO A 163 -20.67 -2.77 39.78
CA PRO A 163 -20.16 -2.37 38.47
C PRO A 163 -19.81 -0.87 38.39
N ALA A 164 -20.39 -0.05 39.26
CA ALA A 164 -20.07 1.36 39.38
C ALA A 164 -18.64 1.59 39.88
N LEU A 165 -18.20 0.83 40.90
CA LEU A 165 -16.84 0.91 41.44
C LEU A 165 -15.81 0.38 40.43
N LEU A 166 -16.17 -0.64 39.64
CA LEU A 166 -15.32 -1.11 38.54
C LEU A 166 -15.14 -0.05 37.45
N ARG A 167 -16.22 0.68 37.11
CA ARG A 167 -16.17 1.78 36.13
C ARG A 167 -15.32 2.93 36.65
N GLU A 168 -15.52 3.34 37.89
CA GLU A 168 -14.74 4.39 38.55
C GLU A 168 -13.25 4.05 38.59
N ARG A 169 -12.90 2.82 38.98
CA ARG A 169 -11.51 2.36 39.00
C ARG A 169 -10.90 2.30 37.60
N ALA A 170 -11.68 1.93 36.58
CA ALA A 170 -11.22 1.93 35.19
C ALA A 170 -10.99 3.36 34.68
N ASP A 171 -11.87 4.30 35.00
CA ASP A 171 -11.76 5.70 34.62
C ASP A 171 -10.59 6.38 35.35
N ALA A 172 -10.34 6.07 36.62
CA ALA A 172 -9.16 6.53 37.36
C ALA A 172 -7.85 6.03 36.71
N ARG A 173 -7.75 4.73 36.39
CA ARG A 173 -6.58 4.18 35.67
C ARG A 173 -6.40 4.83 34.29
N ARG A 174 -7.50 5.08 33.57
CA ARG A 174 -7.47 5.76 32.28
C ARG A 174 -6.95 7.18 32.46
N ALA A 175 -7.44 7.93 33.44
CA ALA A 175 -7.01 9.28 33.75
C ALA A 175 -5.51 9.33 34.08
N ASP A 176 -5.01 8.44 34.94
CA ASP A 176 -3.59 8.35 35.29
C ASP A 176 -2.72 8.04 34.06
N MET A 177 -3.14 7.11 33.20
CA MET A 177 -2.43 6.85 31.95
C MET A 177 -2.41 8.06 31.02
N HIS A 178 -3.51 8.83 30.95
CA HIS A 178 -3.54 10.07 30.17
C HIS A 178 -2.63 11.15 30.77
N GLN A 179 -2.58 11.28 32.10
CA GLN A 179 -1.67 12.19 32.79
C GLN A 179 -0.20 11.83 32.54
N ARG A 180 0.16 10.54 32.66
CA ARG A 180 1.52 10.03 32.38
C ARG A 180 1.93 10.17 30.92
N LYS A 181 0.98 10.13 29.99
CA LYS A 181 1.25 10.18 28.53
C LYS A 181 1.60 11.57 28.03
N GLY A 182 1.42 12.60 28.85
CA GLY A 182 1.75 14.00 28.55
C GLY A 182 0.95 14.57 27.39
N PHE A 183 1.02 15.90 27.22
CA PHE A 183 0.46 16.58 26.06
C PHE A 183 1.24 16.15 24.81
N ARG A 184 0.60 15.39 23.92
CA ARG A 184 1.15 15.11 22.59
C ARG A 184 0.79 16.29 21.69
N PRO A 185 1.77 17.05 21.19
CA PRO A 185 1.47 18.07 20.19
C PRO A 185 0.80 17.42 18.97
N GLU A 186 -0.10 18.18 18.34
CA GLU A 186 -0.82 17.77 17.14
C GLU A 186 0.10 17.06 16.13
N PRO A 187 -0.35 15.96 15.50
CA PRO A 187 0.46 15.21 14.56
C PRO A 187 0.88 16.11 13.42
N ARG A 188 2.15 16.52 13.42
CA ARG A 188 2.74 17.23 12.28
C ARG A 188 2.67 16.31 11.05
N PRO A 189 2.40 16.83 9.85
CA PRO A 189 2.40 16.03 8.64
C PRO A 189 3.82 15.49 8.39
N ASN A 190 4.06 14.22 8.73
CA ASN A 190 5.38 13.55 8.67
C ASN A 190 5.82 13.15 7.23
N ASN A 191 5.27 13.83 6.22
CA ASN A 191 5.51 13.58 4.80
C ASN A 191 6.59 14.52 4.26
N VAL A 192 7.68 14.69 5.01
CA VAL A 192 8.82 15.49 4.58
C VAL A 192 9.64 14.68 3.58
N VAL A 193 9.51 15.01 2.29
CA VAL A 193 10.35 14.44 1.22
C VAL A 193 11.69 15.18 1.18
N GLY A 194 12.79 14.43 1.15
CA GLY A 194 14.13 15.01 1.07
C GLY A 194 14.41 15.65 -0.28
N GLN A 195 15.31 16.64 -0.28
CA GLN A 195 15.84 17.26 -1.48
C GLN A 195 16.70 16.27 -2.29
N PRO A 196 16.85 16.49 -3.61
CA PRO A 196 17.71 15.65 -4.45
C PRO A 196 19.16 15.64 -3.97
N LYS A 197 19.89 14.59 -4.36
CA LYS A 197 21.28 14.36 -3.93
C LYS A 197 22.16 15.56 -4.27
N GLY A 198 22.91 16.05 -3.29
CA GLY A 198 23.88 17.16 -3.44
C GLY A 198 23.36 18.54 -3.05
N GLN A 199 22.06 18.73 -2.79
CA GLN A 199 21.46 20.03 -2.45
C GLN A 199 21.34 20.29 -0.93
N GLY A 200 21.93 19.44 -0.09
CA GLY A 200 21.70 19.47 1.36
C GLY A 200 20.27 19.06 1.74
N GLN A 201 20.00 18.83 3.03
CA GLN A 201 18.65 18.49 3.52
C GLN A 201 18.20 19.52 4.53
N LYS A 202 16.89 19.81 4.56
CA LYS A 202 16.31 20.70 5.57
C LYS A 202 16.39 20.04 6.95
N GLN A 203 16.52 20.84 8.01
CA GLN A 203 16.61 20.38 9.39
C GLN A 203 15.42 19.49 9.77
N GLU A 204 14.21 19.84 9.30
CA GLU A 204 12.99 19.05 9.50
C GLU A 204 13.14 17.62 8.96
N THR A 205 13.68 17.46 7.75
CA THR A 205 13.91 16.14 7.13
C THR A 205 14.91 15.29 7.92
N VAL A 206 15.94 15.94 8.49
CA VAL A 206 16.96 15.27 9.30
C VAL A 206 16.38 14.80 10.63
N VAL A 207 15.59 15.64 11.30
CA VAL A 207 14.91 15.30 12.57
C VAL A 207 13.92 14.16 12.35
N ASP A 208 13.11 14.22 11.29
CA ASP A 208 12.15 13.16 10.95
C ASP A 208 12.83 11.83 10.66
N ARG A 209 13.94 11.86 9.90
CA ARG A 209 14.73 10.65 9.60
C ARG A 209 15.29 10.04 10.88
N ARG A 210 15.90 10.86 11.74
CA ARG A 210 16.44 10.42 13.04
C ARG A 210 15.37 9.79 13.92
N LYS A 211 14.18 10.41 13.99
CA LYS A 211 13.03 9.87 14.75
C LYS A 211 12.54 8.55 14.17
N LYS A 212 12.41 8.46 12.84
CA LYS A 212 12.04 7.22 12.14
C LYS A 212 13.05 6.12 12.45
N GLU A 213 14.35 6.38 12.32
CA GLU A 213 15.42 5.42 12.62
C GLU A 213 15.41 4.95 14.08
N ALA A 214 15.26 5.85 15.05
CA ALA A 214 15.12 5.49 16.47
C ALA A 214 13.89 4.61 16.74
N SER A 215 12.79 4.83 16.00
CA SER A 215 11.55 4.07 16.15
C SER A 215 11.50 2.75 15.37
N LYS A 216 12.35 2.57 14.36
CA LYS A 216 12.39 1.33 13.53
C LYS A 216 12.62 0.08 14.37
N GLY A 217 13.45 0.17 15.41
CA GLY A 217 13.70 -0.96 16.33
C GLY A 217 12.57 -1.21 17.35
N ARG A 218 11.76 -0.19 17.66
CA ARG A 218 10.77 -0.24 18.76
C ARG A 218 9.49 -1.00 18.39
N GLY A 219 9.05 -0.93 17.14
CA GLY A 219 7.78 -1.54 16.71
C GLY A 219 7.89 -3.00 16.26
N ALA A 220 8.92 -3.35 15.48
CA ALA A 220 8.96 -4.64 14.78
C ALA A 220 9.61 -5.78 15.59
N ASN A 221 10.60 -5.49 16.44
CA ASN A 221 11.37 -6.51 17.17
C ASN A 221 10.90 -6.74 18.61
N HIS A 222 10.35 -5.71 19.27
CA HIS A 222 9.93 -5.84 20.67
C HIS A 222 8.71 -6.75 20.84
N ASN A 223 7.83 -6.80 19.85
CA ASN A 223 6.67 -7.69 19.88
C ASN A 223 7.06 -9.17 19.68
N ARG A 224 8.20 -9.46 19.04
CA ARG A 224 8.64 -10.86 18.83
C ARG A 224 9.09 -11.51 20.13
N ARG A 225 9.88 -10.81 20.94
CA ARG A 225 10.35 -11.32 22.23
C ARG A 225 9.19 -11.47 23.21
N ASN A 226 8.39 -10.42 23.39
CA ASN A 226 7.23 -10.47 24.30
C ASN A 226 6.21 -11.54 23.88
N MET A 227 5.97 -11.75 22.57
CA MET A 227 5.09 -12.81 22.09
C MET A 227 5.72 -14.21 22.17
N ALA A 228 7.04 -14.32 22.03
CA ALA A 228 7.75 -15.58 22.25
C ALA A 228 7.69 -15.99 23.71
N ASP A 229 7.97 -15.07 24.64
CA ASP A 229 7.89 -15.30 26.08
C ASP A 229 6.44 -15.63 26.49
N ARG A 230 5.45 -14.92 25.95
CA ARG A 230 4.03 -15.24 26.17
C ARG A 230 3.61 -16.61 25.61
N LYS A 231 4.25 -17.09 24.53
CA LYS A 231 4.04 -18.45 24.00
C LYS A 231 4.72 -19.52 24.86
N ARG A 232 5.92 -19.24 25.37
CA ARG A 232 6.64 -20.12 26.33
C ARG A 232 5.86 -20.27 27.63
N ASN A 233 5.40 -19.16 28.21
CA ASN A 233 4.61 -19.18 29.45
C ASN A 233 3.26 -19.90 29.30
N LYS A 234 2.75 -20.02 28.06
CA LYS A 234 1.53 -20.78 27.74
C LYS A 234 1.79 -22.24 27.32
N GLY A 235 3.04 -22.71 27.38
CA GLY A 235 3.41 -24.08 27.02
C GLY A 235 3.29 -24.40 25.53
N MET A 236 3.28 -23.39 24.65
CA MET A 236 3.12 -23.55 23.19
C MET A 236 4.44 -23.79 22.46
N ILE A 237 5.57 -23.82 23.17
CA ILE A 237 6.91 -24.08 22.61
C ILE A 237 7.49 -25.27 23.37
N PRO A 238 7.74 -26.41 22.70
CA PRO A 238 8.37 -27.57 23.34
C PRO A 238 9.81 -27.24 23.74
N SER A 239 10.21 -27.72 24.92
CA SER A 239 11.58 -27.68 25.45
C SER A 239 12.51 -28.62 24.69
#